data_AF-A0A225ADE1-F1
#
_entry.id   AF-A0A225ADE1-F1
#
_cell.length_a   1.000
_cell.length_b   1.000
_cell.length_c   1.000
_cell.angle_alpha   90.00
_cell.angle_beta   90.00
_cell.angle_gamma   90.00
#
_symmetry.space_group_name_H-M   'P 1'
#
loop_
_entity.id
_entity.type
_entity.pdbx_description
1 polymer ?
#
loop_
_entity_poly.entity_id
_entity_poly.type
_entity_poly.pdbx_seq_one_letter_code
_entity_poly.pdbx_strand_id
1 'polypeptide(L)'
;MLSLSSSIGGALGYTVTSAIYTNTFPNALLRALPESAEADYAAIYLGVSTAQLQYSPGSDVRNAIDYAWAHSQKYECIATTVIVALAFPAVAVWQNYNVGRMQLFWGLGLLGQISCTGL
;
A
#
# COMPACT_ATOMS: atom_id res chain seq x y z
N MET A 1 -12.66 -10.15 15.40
CA MET A 1 -13.06 -9.08 14.45
C MET A 1 -11.87 -8.41 13.75
N LEU A 2 -10.68 -8.29 14.38
CA LEU A 2 -9.48 -7.70 13.74
C LEU A 2 -9.01 -8.42 12.46
N SER A 3 -9.04 -9.76 12.44
CA SER A 3 -8.61 -10.54 11.26
C SER A 3 -9.46 -10.27 10.01
N LEU A 4 -10.78 -10.05 10.16
CA LEU A 4 -11.66 -9.77 9.03
C LEU A 4 -11.39 -8.37 8.45
N SER A 5 -11.29 -7.36 9.32
CA SER A 5 -10.99 -5.98 8.92
C SER A 5 -9.63 -5.87 8.23
N SER A 6 -8.60 -6.56 8.74
CA SER A 6 -7.28 -6.59 8.11
C SER A 6 -7.28 -7.35 6.78
N SER A 7 -8.05 -8.43 6.66
CA SER A 7 -8.15 -9.21 5.42
C SER A 7 -8.83 -8.42 4.30
N ILE A 8 -9.90 -7.68 4.62
CA ILE A 8 -10.58 -6.79 3.65
C ILE A 8 -9.64 -5.67 3.20
N GLY A 9 -8.95 -5.00 4.13
CA GLY A 9 -8.00 -3.95 3.79
C GLY A 9 -6.85 -4.44 2.91
N GLY A 10 -6.30 -5.62 3.24
CA GLY A 10 -5.25 -6.26 2.44
C GLY A 10 -5.71 -6.63 1.02
N ALA A 11 -6.93 -7.20 0.88
CA ALA A 11 -7.49 -7.57 -0.42
C ALA A 11 -7.74 -6.34 -1.31
N LEU A 12 -8.26 -5.25 -0.74
CA LEU A 12 -8.46 -4.00 -1.47
C LEU A 12 -7.14 -3.40 -1.94
N GLY A 13 -6.14 -3.33 -1.05
CA GLY A 13 -4.80 -2.83 -1.39
C GLY A 13 -4.16 -3.64 -2.52
N TYR A 14 -4.18 -4.97 -2.41
CA TYR A 14 -3.64 -5.86 -3.43
C TYR A 14 -4.34 -5.69 -4.80
N THR A 15 -5.66 -5.51 -4.80
CA THR A 15 -6.43 -5.30 -6.04
C THR A 15 -6.06 -3.98 -6.72
N VAL A 16 -5.89 -2.90 -5.95
CA VAL A 16 -5.48 -1.60 -6.49
C VAL A 16 -4.05 -1.66 -7.05
N THR A 17 -3.10 -2.20 -6.28
CA THR A 17 -1.71 -2.37 -6.70
C THR A 17 -1.60 -3.21 -7.98
N SER A 18 -2.31 -4.35 -8.05
CA SER A 18 -2.30 -5.20 -9.26
C SER A 18 -2.95 -4.52 -10.46
N ALA A 19 -4.03 -3.75 -10.27
CA ALA A 19 -4.65 -2.98 -11.35
C ALA A 19 -3.72 -1.87 -11.88
N ILE A 20 -2.97 -1.18 -11.02
CA ILE A 20 -1.99 -0.18 -11.44
C ILE A 20 -0.86 -0.87 -12.20
N TYR A 21 -0.24 -1.89 -11.60
CA TYR A 21 0.89 -2.62 -12.17
C TYR A 21 0.59 -3.16 -13.58
N THR A 22 -0.56 -3.81 -13.77
CA THR A 22 -0.96 -4.38 -15.07
C THR A 22 -1.17 -3.34 -16.16
N ASN A 23 -1.40 -2.07 -15.83
CA ASN A 23 -1.56 -0.99 -16.80
C ASN A 23 -0.27 -0.18 -17.00
N THR A 24 0.49 0.10 -15.94
CA THR A 24 1.65 1.00 -15.99
C THR A 24 2.96 0.29 -16.31
N PHE A 25 3.19 -0.89 -15.72
CA PHE A 25 4.42 -1.65 -15.90
C PHE A 25 4.68 -2.05 -17.37
N PRO A 26 3.72 -2.66 -18.11
CA PRO A 26 3.96 -3.06 -19.49
C PRO A 26 4.24 -1.86 -20.41
N ASN A 27 3.49 -0.76 -20.23
CA ASN A 27 3.70 0.48 -20.99
C ASN A 27 5.06 1.11 -20.73
N ALA A 28 5.50 1.14 -19.46
CA ALA A 28 6.81 1.69 -19.11
C ALA A 28 7.96 0.80 -19.61
N LEU A 29 7.77 -0.52 -19.57
CA LEU A 29 8.75 -1.48 -20.03
C LEU A 29 8.94 -1.42 -21.55
N LEU A 30 7.86 -1.39 -22.33
CA LEU A 30 7.93 -1.23 -23.80
C LEU A 30 8.62 0.07 -24.20
N ARG A 31 8.38 1.16 -23.46
CA ARG A 31 8.97 2.47 -23.77
C ARG A 31 10.45 2.57 -23.42
N ALA A 32 10.92 1.77 -22.47
CA ALA A 32 12.30 1.79 -22.00
C ALA A 32 13.18 0.69 -22.62
N LEU A 33 12.58 -0.34 -23.21
CA LEU A 33 13.31 -1.44 -23.83
C LEU A 33 14.01 -1.00 -25.13
N PRO A 34 15.29 -1.37 -25.33
CA PRO A 34 15.93 -1.24 -26.63
C PRO A 34 15.35 -2.27 -27.63
N GLU A 35 15.38 -1.94 -28.92
CA GLU A 35 14.85 -2.76 -30.03
C GLU A 35 15.41 -4.20 -30.04
N SER A 36 16.62 -4.40 -29.51
CA SER A 36 17.27 -5.70 -29.36
C SER A 36 16.60 -6.64 -28.35
N ALA A 37 15.79 -6.12 -27.42
CA ALA A 37 15.19 -6.86 -26.33
C ALA A 37 13.65 -6.93 -26.40
N GLU A 38 13.01 -6.31 -27.41
CA GLU A 38 11.54 -6.35 -27.57
C GLU A 38 10.99 -7.78 -27.65
N ALA A 39 11.76 -8.71 -28.24
CA ALA A 39 11.38 -10.13 -28.28
C ALA A 39 11.32 -10.78 -26.89
N ASP A 40 12.16 -10.33 -25.95
CA ASP A 40 12.23 -10.83 -24.58
C ASP A 40 11.22 -10.17 -23.64
N TYR A 41 10.50 -9.15 -24.11
CA TYR A 41 9.48 -8.43 -23.33
C TYR A 41 8.49 -9.38 -22.63
N ALA A 42 7.98 -10.37 -23.35
CA ALA A 42 7.02 -11.34 -22.81
C ALA A 42 7.65 -12.22 -21.71
N ALA A 43 8.92 -12.61 -21.89
CA ALA A 43 9.66 -13.39 -20.91
C ALA A 43 9.99 -12.57 -19.64
N ILE A 44 10.34 -11.29 -19.81
CA ILE A 44 10.62 -10.36 -18.70
C ILE A 44 9.34 -10.02 -17.92
N TYR A 45 8.21 -9.87 -18.61
CA TYR A 45 6.91 -9.60 -17.99
C TYR A 45 6.38 -10.82 -17.23
N LEU A 46 6.40 -12.01 -17.84
CA LEU A 46 5.91 -13.25 -17.22
C LEU A 46 6.87 -13.78 -16.14
N GLY A 47 8.16 -13.55 -16.30
CA GLY A 47 9.20 -14.03 -15.38
C GLY A 47 9.34 -13.21 -14.09
N VAL A 48 8.61 -12.09 -13.99
CA VAL A 48 8.55 -11.16 -12.83
C VAL A 48 9.95 -10.97 -12.23
N SER A 49 10.08 -10.99 -10.90
CA SER A 49 11.34 -10.73 -10.20
C SER A 49 12.40 -11.78 -10.48
N THR A 50 12.02 -13.04 -10.72
CA THR A 50 12.97 -14.13 -10.88
C THR A 50 13.76 -14.06 -12.18
N ALA A 51 13.11 -13.75 -13.31
CA ALA A 51 13.81 -13.57 -14.58
C ALA A 51 14.55 -12.23 -14.63
N GLN A 52 13.95 -11.17 -14.06
CA GLN A 52 14.55 -9.83 -14.02
C GLN A 52 15.86 -9.78 -13.23
N LEU A 53 15.97 -10.57 -12.16
CA LEU A 53 17.18 -10.66 -11.34
C LEU A 53 18.33 -11.41 -12.02
N GLN A 54 18.07 -12.20 -13.08
CA GLN A 54 19.12 -12.91 -13.81
C GLN A 54 19.94 -11.99 -14.73
N TYR A 55 19.37 -10.83 -15.13
CA TYR A 55 20.10 -9.84 -15.92
C TYR A 55 21.11 -9.10 -15.06
N SER A 56 22.36 -9.01 -15.54
CA SER A 56 23.44 -8.33 -14.83
C SER A 56 23.10 -6.85 -14.56
N PRO A 57 23.36 -6.33 -13.35
CA PRO A 57 23.26 -4.92 -13.03
C PRO A 57 24.09 -4.08 -14.02
N GLY A 58 23.51 -3.00 -14.55
CA GLY A 58 24.16 -2.10 -15.51
C GLY A 58 24.01 -2.48 -16.99
N SER A 59 23.33 -3.57 -17.33
CA SER A 59 22.89 -3.80 -18.70
C SER A 59 21.71 -2.91 -19.08
N ASP A 60 21.58 -2.55 -20.36
CA ASP A 60 20.49 -1.69 -20.85
C ASP A 60 19.10 -2.26 -20.51
N VAL A 61 18.96 -3.60 -20.59
CA VAL A 61 17.74 -4.32 -20.20
C VAL A 61 17.44 -4.15 -18.71
N ARG A 62 18.47 -4.24 -17.85
CA ARG A 62 18.27 -4.07 -16.40
C ARG A 62 17.90 -2.64 -16.04
N ASN A 63 18.51 -1.65 -16.69
CA ASN A 63 18.16 -0.25 -16.50
C ASN A 63 16.73 0.06 -16.97
N ALA A 64 16.28 -0.56 -18.07
CA ALA A 64 14.91 -0.46 -18.55
C ALA A 64 13.89 -1.07 -17.56
N ILE A 65 14.21 -2.24 -16.98
CA ILE A 65 13.40 -2.89 -15.94
C ILE A 65 13.32 -2.00 -14.69
N ASP A 66 14.46 -1.46 -14.23
CA ASP A 66 14.52 -0.60 -13.05
C ASP A 66 13.71 0.70 -13.27
N TYR A 67 13.75 1.27 -14.48
CA TYR A 67 12.91 2.39 -14.87
C TYR A 67 11.41 2.05 -14.83
N ALA A 68 11.01 0.89 -15.38
CA ALA A 68 9.62 0.45 -15.39
C ALA A 68 9.07 0.22 -13.96
N TRP A 69 9.91 -0.32 -13.06
CA TRP A 69 9.59 -0.46 -11.64
C TRP A 69 9.45 0.89 -10.95
N ALA A 70 10.40 1.80 -11.13
CA ALA A 70 10.35 3.13 -10.54
C ALA A 70 9.10 3.90 -11.00
N HIS A 71 8.73 3.76 -12.28
CA HIS A 71 7.52 4.37 -12.82
C HIS A 71 6.26 3.82 -12.14
N SER A 72 6.13 2.49 -12.04
CA SER A 72 4.95 1.86 -11.44
C SER A 72 4.81 2.18 -9.95
N GLN A 73 5.90 2.10 -9.18
CA GLN A 73 5.90 2.44 -7.74
C GLN A 73 5.53 3.89 -7.48
N LYS A 74 5.92 4.82 -8.37
CA LYS A 74 5.51 6.22 -8.24
C LYS A 74 3.98 6.37 -8.27
N TYR A 75 3.29 5.65 -9.14
CA TYR A 75 1.82 5.69 -9.18
C TYR A 75 1.20 5.01 -7.96
N GLU A 76 1.78 3.91 -7.47
CA GLU A 76 1.31 3.24 -6.25
C GLU A 76 1.40 4.14 -5.01
N CYS A 77 2.49 4.90 -4.85
CA CYS A 77 2.64 5.89 -3.78
C CYS A 77 1.58 7.00 -3.85
N ILE A 78 1.29 7.48 -5.06
CA ILE A 78 0.25 8.51 -5.27
C ILE A 78 -1.13 7.93 -4.94
N ALA A 79 -1.46 6.74 -5.46
CA ALA A 79 -2.73 6.08 -5.19
C ALA A 79 -2.96 5.85 -3.69
N THR A 80 -1.94 5.36 -3.00
CA THR A 80 -1.99 5.14 -1.54
C THR A 80 -2.20 6.44 -0.78
N THR A 81 -1.49 7.52 -1.17
CA THR A 81 -1.62 8.83 -0.53
C THR A 81 -3.03 9.40 -0.68
N VAL A 82 -3.65 9.24 -1.85
CA VAL A 82 -5.05 9.67 -2.09
C VAL A 82 -6.03 8.87 -1.23
N ILE A 83 -5.85 7.55 -1.12
CA ILE A 83 -6.71 6.70 -0.28
C ILE A 83 -6.59 7.10 1.19
N VAL A 84 -5.36 7.32 1.67
CA VAL A 84 -5.10 7.77 3.05
C VAL A 84 -5.68 9.17 3.27
N ALA A 85 -5.54 10.08 2.31
CA ALA A 85 -6.13 11.42 2.38
C ALA A 85 -7.66 11.39 2.49
N LEU A 86 -8.33 10.43 1.84
CA LEU A 86 -9.77 10.19 1.96
C LEU A 86 -10.16 9.48 3.27
N ALA A 87 -9.25 8.69 3.86
CA ALA A 87 -9.48 8.05 5.15
C ALA A 87 -9.54 9.07 6.30
N PHE A 88 -8.76 10.16 6.24
CA PHE A 88 -8.77 11.23 7.26
C PHE A 88 -10.16 11.86 7.52
N PRO A 89 -10.89 12.36 6.51
CA PRO A 89 -12.24 12.90 6.74
C PRO A 89 -13.23 11.81 7.14
N ALA A 90 -13.08 10.57 6.68
CA ALA A 90 -13.95 9.47 7.12
C ALA A 90 -13.80 9.18 8.63
N VAL A 91 -12.56 9.23 9.15
CA VAL A 91 -12.29 9.11 10.59
C VAL A 91 -12.79 10.35 11.35
N ALA A 92 -12.69 11.55 10.77
CA ALA A 92 -13.22 12.77 11.38
C ALA A 92 -14.77 12.74 11.47
N VAL A 93 -15.46 12.21 10.46
CA VAL A 93 -16.92 12.02 10.47
C VAL A 93 -17.34 10.99 11.54
N TRP A 94 -16.52 9.98 11.80
CA TRP A 94 -16.74 9.03 12.91
C TRP A 94 -16.77 9.69 14.29
N GLN A 95 -16.13 10.85 14.49
CA GLN A 95 -16.27 11.61 15.74
C GLN A 95 -17.64 12.27 15.91
N ASN A 96 -18.39 12.49 14.83
CA ASN A 96 -19.73 13.06 14.90
C ASN A 96 -20.83 11.99 15.03
N TYR A 97 -20.48 10.70 15.03
CA TYR A 97 -21.39 9.65 15.47
C TYR A 97 -21.41 9.65 17.00
N ASN A 98 -22.24 10.51 17.58
CA ASN A 98 -22.55 10.55 19.00
C ASN A 98 -23.19 9.22 19.41
N VAL A 99 -22.37 8.21 19.70
CA VAL A 99 -22.73 7.15 20.65
C VAL A 99 -22.71 7.78 22.03
N GLY A 100 -23.75 8.55 22.34
CA GLY A 100 -24.05 8.95 23.69
C GLY A 100 -24.35 7.69 24.50
N ARG A 101 -23.29 7.05 25.03
CA ARG A 101 -23.23 6.18 26.22
C ARG A 101 -21.77 5.97 26.64
N MET A 102 -21.37 6.78 27.63
CA MET A 102 -20.33 6.54 28.64
C MET A 102 -19.03 5.85 28.18
N GLN A 103 -18.05 6.66 27.79
CA GLN A 103 -16.62 6.32 27.94
C GLN A 103 -16.10 6.86 29.28
N LEU A 104 -16.51 6.23 30.38
CA LEU A 104 -16.05 6.56 31.74
C LEU A 104 -15.24 5.38 32.31
N PHE A 105 -14.09 5.04 31.71
CA PHE A 105 -13.11 4.20 32.41
C PHE A 105 -11.70 4.22 31.81
N TRP A 106 -11.14 5.38 31.51
CA TRP A 106 -9.71 5.48 31.13
C TRP A 106 -8.93 6.53 31.92
N GLY A 107 -9.32 6.81 33.17
CA GLY A 107 -8.56 7.73 34.03
C GLY A 107 -8.96 7.88 35.51
N LEU A 108 -10.01 7.21 35.99
CA LEU A 108 -10.53 7.42 37.36
C LEU A 108 -10.36 6.22 38.32
N GLY A 109 -9.61 5.19 37.94
CA GLY A 109 -9.28 4.06 38.82
C GLY A 109 -8.26 4.38 39.92
N LEU A 110 -7.51 5.49 39.82
CA LEU A 110 -6.47 5.86 40.79
C LEU A 110 -6.91 6.91 41.83
N LEU A 111 -7.98 7.67 41.56
CA LEU A 111 -8.48 8.68 42.52
C LEU A 111 -9.54 8.14 43.47
N GLY A 112 -10.20 7.02 43.14
CA GLY A 112 -11.20 6.38 44.01
C GLY A 112 -10.62 5.60 45.19
N GLN A 113 -9.32 5.33 45.21
CA GLN A 113 -8.68 4.51 46.26
C GLN A 113 -8.08 5.35 47.41
N ILE A 114 -7.86 6.66 47.21
CA ILE A 114 -7.22 7.53 48.21
C ILE A 114 -8.24 8.05 49.24
N SER A 115 -9.54 8.02 48.92
CA SER A 115 -10.58 8.54 49.82
C SER A 115 -11.17 7.51 50.81
N CYS A 116 -10.74 6.24 50.77
CA CYS A 116 -11.33 5.15 51.57
C CYS A 116 -10.41 4.47 52.59
N THR A 117 -9.16 4.93 52.82
CA THR A 117 -8.27 4.37 53.87
C THR A 117 -7.87 5.42 54.92
N GLY A 118 -8.79 6.32 55.24
CA GLY A 118 -8.66 7.31 56.31
C GLY A 118 -9.83 7.23 57.27
N LEU A 119 -10.04 6.05 57.86
CA LEU A 119 -10.81 5.81 59.09
C LEU A 119 -10.44 4.43 59.64
#